data_AF-A0A6C2E087-F1
#
_entry.id   AF-A0A6C2E087-F1
#
_cell.length_a   1.000
_cell.length_b   1.000
_cell.length_c   1.000
_cell.angle_alpha   90.00
_cell.angle_beta   90.00
_cell.angle_gamma   90.00
#
_symmetry.space_group_name_H-M   'P 1'
#
loop_
_entity.id
_entity.type
_entity.pdbx_description
1 polymer ?
#
loop_
_entity_poly.entity_id
_entity_poly.type
_entity_poly.pdbx_seq_one_letter_code
_entity_poly.pdbx_strand_id
1 'polypeptide(L)'
;MILLGRSLFDLGQNLTPLPHPRDDAQLVQTGIYSLVRHPLYSGVILLAFTYASWQISWVHFIGAIALFIFFDAKVTKEEVWLTEKFPAYANYRTSVKKLIPWIY
;
A
#
# COMPACT_ATOMS: atom_id res chain seq x y z
N MET A 1 -1.23 -12.82 2.85
CA MET A 1 -0.02 -13.23 3.59
C MET A 1 1.26 -13.06 2.77
N ILE A 2 1.36 -13.60 1.55
CA ILE A 2 2.56 -13.45 0.69
C ILE A 2 2.87 -11.96 0.40
N LEU A 3 1.86 -11.15 0.07
CA LEU A 3 2.03 -9.71 -0.17
C LEU A 3 2.62 -8.96 1.03
N LEU A 4 2.11 -9.23 2.24
CA LEU A 4 2.57 -8.58 3.47
C LEU A 4 4.00 -8.99 3.80
N GLY A 5 4.29 -10.30 3.80
CA GLY A 5 5.63 -10.79 4.09
C GLY A 5 6.67 -10.28 3.09
N ARG A 6 6.34 -10.25 1.80
CA ARG A 6 7.24 -9.76 0.76
C ARG A 6 7.41 -8.24 0.79
N SER A 7 6.34 -7.49 1.06
CA SER A 7 6.42 -6.03 1.22
C SER A 7 7.31 -5.64 2.40
N LEU A 8 7.19 -6.31 3.54
CA LEU A 8 8.07 -6.06 4.69
C LEU A 8 9.53 -6.38 4.36
N PHE A 9 9.77 -7.48 3.66
CA PHE A 9 11.12 -7.88 3.24
C PHE A 9 11.74 -6.91 2.23
N ASP A 10 11.00 -6.55 1.18
CA ASP A 10 11.46 -5.67 0.11
C ASP A 10 11.62 -4.21 0.60
N LEU A 11 10.87 -3.79 1.64
CA LEU A 11 10.99 -2.44 2.22
C LEU A 11 12.11 -2.33 3.26
N GLY A 12 12.40 -3.39 4.01
CA GLY A 12 13.57 -3.49 4.89
C GLY A 12 13.75 -2.27 5.82
N GLN A 13 14.90 -1.59 5.71
CA GLN A 13 15.24 -0.44 6.56
C GLN A 13 14.41 0.83 6.27
N ASN A 14 13.70 0.87 5.13
CA ASN A 14 12.80 1.96 4.76
C ASN A 14 11.43 1.87 5.47
N LEU A 15 11.17 0.82 6.26
CA LEU A 15 9.95 0.70 7.05
C LEU A 15 9.86 1.80 8.10
N THR A 16 8.83 2.64 7.96
CA THR A 16 8.45 3.62 8.97
C THR A 16 6.98 3.48 9.34
N PRO A 17 6.63 3.57 10.64
CA PRO A 17 5.24 3.66 11.06
C PRO A 17 4.61 5.02 10.68
N LEU A 18 5.47 6.04 10.48
CA LEU A 18 5.09 7.34 10.00
C LEU A 18 5.03 7.36 8.47
N PRO A 19 4.04 8.06 7.88
CA PRO A 19 3.91 8.12 6.44
C PRO A 19 4.91 9.07 5.77
N HIS A 20 5.73 9.79 6.55
CA HIS A 20 6.81 10.58 6.02
C HIS A 20 8.04 9.69 5.75
N PRO A 21 8.60 9.72 4.53
CA PRO A 21 9.78 8.92 4.21
C PRO A 21 10.98 9.40 5.02
N ARG A 22 11.76 8.46 5.59
CA ARG A 22 13.02 8.77 6.31
C ARG A 22 13.96 9.58 5.42
N ASP A 23 14.78 10.45 6.00
CA ASP A 23 15.73 11.29 5.25
C ASP A 23 16.65 10.47 4.31
N ASP A 24 17.07 9.29 4.74
CA ASP A 24 17.93 8.34 4.03
C ASP A 24 17.16 7.29 3.19
N ALA A 25 15.84 7.38 3.12
CA ALA A 25 15.04 6.40 2.40
C ALA A 25 15.36 6.36 0.91
N GLN A 26 15.36 5.16 0.34
CA GLN A 26 15.47 4.94 -1.11
C GLN A 26 14.14 4.52 -1.72
N LEU A 27 13.88 4.98 -2.94
CA LEU A 27 12.69 4.59 -3.67
C LEU A 27 12.81 3.15 -4.19
N VAL A 28 12.06 2.23 -3.58
CA VAL A 28 12.01 0.82 -3.98
C VAL A 28 10.92 0.64 -5.04
N GLN A 29 11.30 0.12 -6.21
CA GLN A 29 10.39 -0.16 -7.35
C GLN A 29 10.49 -1.61 -7.84
N THR A 30 11.29 -2.45 -7.16
CA THR A 30 11.57 -3.83 -7.55
C THR A 30 10.76 -4.81 -6.70
N GLY A 31 10.73 -6.09 -7.11
CA GLY A 31 10.03 -7.12 -6.36
C GLY A 31 8.52 -6.89 -6.34
N ILE A 32 7.89 -6.92 -5.17
CA ILE A 32 6.43 -6.72 -5.07
C ILE A 32 5.99 -5.29 -5.43
N TYR A 33 6.90 -4.32 -5.25
CA TYR A 33 6.66 -2.92 -5.57
C TYR A 33 6.59 -2.66 -7.09
N SER A 34 7.06 -3.57 -7.94
CA SER A 34 6.84 -3.44 -9.39
C SER A 34 5.41 -3.79 -9.82
N LEU A 35 4.64 -4.47 -8.97
CA LEU A 35 3.27 -4.90 -9.25
C LEU A 35 2.23 -3.95 -8.66
N VAL A 36 2.48 -3.42 -7.47
CA VAL A 36 1.59 -2.48 -6.78
C VAL A 36 2.42 -1.56 -5.88
N ARG A 37 2.07 -0.27 -5.82
CA ARG A 37 2.85 0.73 -5.10
C ARG A 37 2.78 0.60 -3.58
N HIS A 38 1.63 0.15 -3.06
CA HIS A 38 1.44 -0.03 -1.62
C HIS A 38 0.98 -1.46 -1.24
N PRO A 39 1.82 -2.49 -1.49
CA PRO A 39 1.45 -3.90 -1.31
C PRO A 39 1.10 -4.25 0.13
N LEU A 40 1.67 -3.54 1.11
CA LEU A 40 1.33 -3.69 2.52
C LEU A 40 -0.15 -3.36 2.76
N TYR A 41 -0.60 -2.19 2.31
CA TYR A 41 -1.99 -1.74 2.49
C TYR A 41 -2.94 -2.63 1.70
N SER A 42 -2.59 -3.01 0.47
CA SER A 42 -3.32 -4.01 -0.32
C SER A 42 -3.53 -5.31 0.45
N GLY A 43 -2.48 -5.81 1.10
CA GLY A 43 -2.54 -7.04 1.90
C GLY A 43 -3.47 -6.92 3.10
N VAL A 44 -3.45 -5.79 3.82
CA VAL A 44 -4.32 -5.55 4.98
C VAL A 44 -5.79 -5.44 4.56
N ILE A 45 -6.06 -4.68 3.49
CA ILE A 45 -7.41 -4.54 2.91
C ILE A 45 -7.95 -5.90 2.49
N LEU A 46 -7.15 -6.69 1.77
CA LEU A 46 -7.56 -8.02 1.31
C LEU A 46 -7.86 -8.96 2.48
N LEU A 47 -7.06 -8.92 3.55
CA LEU A 47 -7.33 -9.70 4.76
C LEU A 47 -8.65 -9.28 5.42
N ALA A 48 -8.94 -7.98 5.51
CA ALA A 48 -10.18 -7.48 6.08
C ALA A 48 -11.41 -7.95 5.27
N PHE A 49 -11.37 -7.86 3.94
CA PHE A 49 -12.44 -8.38 3.08
C PHE A 49 -12.56 -9.90 3.16
N THR A 50 -11.44 -10.64 3.19
CA THR A 50 -11.45 -12.10 3.34
C THR A 50 -12.10 -12.51 4.65
N TYR A 51 -11.76 -11.83 5.75
CA TYR A 51 -12.35 -12.08 7.07
C TYR A 51 -13.85 -11.75 7.09
N ALA A 52 -14.25 -10.62 6.50
CA ALA A 52 -15.67 -10.25 6.40
C ALA A 52 -16.49 -11.29 5.62
N SER A 53 -15.94 -11.81 4.51
CA SER A 53 -16.54 -12.90 3.73
C SER A 53 -16.62 -14.20 4.52
N TRP A 54 -15.56 -14.57 5.24
CA TRP A 54 -15.52 -15.79 6.05
C TRP A 54 -16.60 -15.77 7.15
N GLN A 55 -16.79 -14.61 7.79
CA GLN A 55 -17.80 -14.44 8.84
C GLN A 55 -19.22 -14.21 8.30
N ILE A 56 -19.38 -14.02 6.98
CA ILE A 56 -20.66 -13.69 6.31
C ILE A 56 -21.36 -12.53 7.04
N SER A 57 -20.60 -11.47 7.36
CA SER A 57 -21.06 -10.42 8.25
C SER A 57 -21.02 -9.04 7.60
N TRP A 58 -22.20 -8.46 7.40
CA TRP A 58 -22.36 -7.12 6.82
C TRP A 58 -21.65 -6.03 7.61
N VAL A 59 -21.60 -6.14 8.95
CA VAL A 59 -20.88 -5.20 9.81
C VAL A 59 -19.39 -5.19 9.48
N HIS A 60 -18.80 -6.38 9.32
CA HIS A 60 -17.39 -6.50 8.96
C HIS A 60 -17.11 -6.02 7.53
N PHE A 61 -18.05 -6.20 6.60
CA PHE A 61 -17.94 -5.65 5.25
C PHE A 61 -17.94 -4.12 5.25
N ILE A 62 -18.83 -3.48 6.00
CA ILE A 62 -18.85 -2.02 6.17
C ILE A 62 -17.51 -1.56 6.77
N GLY A 63 -17.01 -2.28 7.79
CA GLY A 63 -15.69 -2.02 8.37
C GLY A 63 -14.55 -2.14 7.35
N ALA A 64 -14.55 -3.15 6.49
CA ALA A 64 -13.55 -3.35 5.44
C ALA A 64 -13.59 -2.23 4.38
N ILE A 65 -14.79 -1.76 4.00
CA ILE A 65 -14.95 -0.61 3.10
C ILE A 65 -14.43 0.68 3.75
N ALA A 66 -14.78 0.92 5.02
CA ALA A 66 -14.26 2.08 5.76
C ALA A 66 -12.72 2.04 5.86
N LEU A 67 -12.16 0.84 6.10
CA LEU A 67 -10.72 0.62 6.13
C LEU A 67 -10.05 0.89 4.77
N PHE A 68 -10.68 0.45 3.67
CA PHE A 68 -10.22 0.75 2.31
C PHE A 68 -10.15 2.26 2.07
N ILE A 69 -11.22 3.00 2.39
CA ILE A 69 -11.27 4.47 2.22
C ILE A 69 -10.20 5.16 3.08
N PHE A 70 -10.02 4.70 4.32
CA PHE A 70 -9.00 5.23 5.22
C PHE A 70 -7.58 5.05 4.65
N PHE A 71 -7.23 3.85 4.19
CA PHE A 71 -5.93 3.60 3.59
C PHE A 71 -5.76 4.34 2.27
N ASP A 72 -6.82 4.47 1.47
CA ASP A 72 -6.77 5.23 0.22
C ASP A 72 -6.41 6.70 0.46
N ALA A 73 -7.05 7.33 1.46
CA ALA A 73 -6.75 8.69 1.86
C ALA A 73 -5.34 8.83 2.44
N LYS A 74 -4.90 7.86 3.26
CA LYS A 74 -3.55 7.82 3.83
C LYS A 74 -2.48 7.74 2.73
N VAL A 75 -2.67 6.83 1.77
CA VAL A 75 -1.75 6.66 0.64
C VAL A 75 -1.67 7.94 -0.18
N THR A 76 -2.80 8.59 -0.47
CA THR A 76 -2.78 9.83 -1.27
C THR A 76 -1.87 10.90 -0.65
N LYS A 77 -1.84 11.01 0.69
CA LYS A 77 -0.90 11.91 1.38
C LYS A 77 0.54 11.42 1.30
N GLU A 78 0.76 10.11 1.46
CA GLU A 78 2.07 9.48 1.33
C GLU A 78 2.68 9.71 -0.06
N GLU A 79 1.88 9.60 -1.12
CA GLU A 79 2.34 9.84 -2.50
C GLU A 79 2.75 11.29 -2.76
N VAL A 80 2.14 12.26 -2.06
CA VAL A 80 2.56 13.67 -2.16
C VAL A 80 3.98 13.82 -1.63
N TRP A 81 4.25 13.31 -0.42
CA TRP A 81 5.60 13.34 0.16
C TRP A 81 6.62 12.54 -0.64
N LEU A 82 6.22 11.39 -1.20
CA LEU A 82 7.08 10.61 -2.08
C LEU A 82 7.40 11.34 -3.39
N THR A 83 6.44 12.09 -3.95
CA THR A 83 6.66 12.90 -5.16
C THR A 83 7.56 14.10 -4.87
N GLU A 84 7.41 14.75 -3.73
CA GLU A 84 8.27 15.85 -3.28
C GLU A 84 9.71 15.37 -3.06
N LYS A 85 9.88 14.19 -2.45
CA LYS A 85 11.20 13.65 -2.13
C LYS A 85 11.90 12.99 -3.30
N PHE A 86 11.17 12.23 -4.11
CA PHE A 86 11.75 11.40 -5.18
C PHE A 86 11.21 11.85 -6.54
N PRO A 87 12.01 12.57 -7.35
CA PRO A 87 11.60 12.99 -8.70
C PRO A 87 11.20 11.81 -9.60
N ALA A 88 11.82 10.63 -9.41
CA ALA A 88 11.51 9.41 -10.14
C ALA A 88 10.13 8.81 -9.78
N TYR A 89 9.49 9.24 -8.69
CA TYR A 89 8.21 8.73 -8.24
C TYR A 89 7.09 9.02 -9.25
N ALA A 90 7.15 10.15 -9.97
CA ALA A 90 6.16 10.49 -10.98
C ALA A 90 6.09 9.42 -12.09
N ASN A 91 7.24 8.94 -12.57
CA ASN A 91 7.33 7.89 -13.59
C ASN A 91 6.94 6.51 -13.03
N TYR A 92 7.24 6.26 -11.76
CA TYR A 92 6.81 5.05 -11.08
C TYR A 92 5.28 4.99 -10.93
N ARG A 93 4.64 6.12 -10.60
CA ARG A 93 3.19 6.25 -10.44
C ARG A 93 2.41 5.97 -11.73
N THR A 94 2.98 6.30 -12.89
CA THR A 94 2.35 6.00 -14.19
C THR A 94 2.48 4.53 -14.57
N SER A 95 3.56 3.87 -14.13
CA SER A 95 3.90 2.51 -14.52
C SER A 95 3.23 1.43 -13.65
N VAL A 96 3.02 1.71 -12.37
CA VAL A 96 2.52 0.73 -11.38
C VAL A 96 1.24 1.25 -10.73
N LYS A 97 0.28 0.39 -10.37
CA LYS A 97 -1.02 0.76 -9.76
C LYS A 97 -0.95 0.93 -8.23
N LYS A 98 -1.89 1.66 -7.63
CA LYS A 98 -1.84 2.15 -6.23
C LYS A 98 -2.01 1.04 -5.18
N LEU A 99 -3.14 0.33 -5.21
CA LEU A 99 -3.60 -0.62 -4.18
C LEU A 99 -4.06 -1.97 -4.74
N ILE A 100 -4.64 -2.03 -5.94
CA ILE A 100 -5.11 -3.28 -6.54
C ILE A 100 -4.34 -3.47 -7.86
N PRO A 101 -3.54 -4.54 -7.98
CA PRO A 101 -2.82 -4.83 -9.22
C PRO A 101 -3.76 -4.74 -10.43
N TRP A 102 -3.33 -4.03 -11.47
CA TRP A 102 -4.04 -3.83 -12.74
C TRP A 102 -5.37 -3.08 -12.69
N ILE A 103 -5.96 -2.84 -11.52
CA ILE A 103 -7.27 -2.19 -11.36
C ILE A 103 -7.10 -0.76 -10.83
N TYR A 104 -6.41 -0.59 -9.70
CA TYR A 104 -6.39 0.68 -8.96
C TYR A 104 -5.02 0.98 -8.37
#